data_AF-A0A2T4X8Z4-F1
#
_entry.id   AF-A0A2T4X8Z4-F1
#
_cell.length_a   1.000
_cell.length_b   1.000
_cell.length_c   1.000
_cell.angle_alpha   90.00
_cell.angle_beta   90.00
_cell.angle_gamma   90.00
#
_symmetry.space_group_name_H-M   'P 1'
#
loop_
_entity.id
_entity.type
_entity.pdbx_description
1 polymer ?
#
loop_
_entity_poly.entity_id
_entity_poly.type
_entity_poly.pdbx_seq_one_letter_code
_entity_poly.pdbx_strand_id
1 'polypeptide(L)'
;MNNRFLLLLSVAFALLTLTGCLRIDNTYTKLPPGPWRAVLLLDPSTITPNPKGKPLADKLDLSFDEVTNGELPFNFEVVYTNDTTFQIEFLNGEERIVVKDVSFGRSKSRAKDSIRINFPIFDSYIVGLYEDGLIEGDYVVNYRDNYRIPFIAHFGMDHRFTKVPKPAALDLTGIWEVTFGPGGDESAPFPAVGEFTQKGNELSGTFRTETGDYRYLQGVVSGDKAYLSVFDGAHAFLFEAKIDATAETLVGFFRSGTHYRTIWQARRNSAATLTNPNELTQATQTTPIDFAFPATDGQVIRLSDPAFAGKAKLVQLMGTWCPNCLDETRFLLDYLQKNNHPDLQVISLGFERYRDERQSMAALQRTKTNLNIPYPVLWAGYYDKAEANKAMPMLDSIISFPTLLFIDKQNRIRKVHTGFNGPATSQYEAFKTDFAAGLTAILGE
;
A
#
# COMPACT_ATOMS: atom_id res chain seq x y z
N MET A 1 -50.20 31.20 -53.18
CA MET A 1 -49.06 31.32 -52.24
C MET A 1 -47.98 30.34 -52.68
N ASN A 2 -46.81 30.86 -53.07
CA ASN A 2 -45.82 30.17 -53.90
C ASN A 2 -45.11 29.01 -53.17
N ASN A 3 -45.07 27.83 -53.82
CA ASN A 3 -44.26 26.68 -53.41
C ASN A 3 -42.76 27.02 -53.22
N ARG A 4 -42.26 28.06 -53.89
CA ARG A 4 -40.90 28.57 -53.70
C ARG A 4 -40.66 29.17 -52.32
N PHE A 5 -41.69 29.76 -51.69
CA PHE A 5 -41.58 30.36 -50.37
C PHE A 5 -41.54 29.28 -49.27
N LEU A 6 -42.32 28.20 -49.42
CA LEU A 6 -42.26 27.05 -48.53
C LEU A 6 -40.92 26.33 -48.60
N LEU A 7 -40.35 26.20 -49.82
CA LEU A 7 -39.03 25.57 -50.02
C LEU A 7 -37.89 26.41 -49.44
N LEU A 8 -37.98 27.74 -49.55
CA LEU A 8 -37.01 28.65 -48.93
C LEU A 8 -37.12 28.63 -47.40
N LEU A 9 -38.33 28.52 -46.84
CA LEU A 9 -38.53 28.40 -45.40
C LEU A 9 -37.98 27.08 -44.86
N SER A 10 -38.19 25.96 -45.58
CA SER A 10 -37.67 24.65 -45.15
C SER A 10 -36.15 24.55 -45.25
N VAL A 11 -35.54 25.16 -46.28
CA VAL A 11 -34.08 25.26 -46.39
C VAL A 11 -33.51 26.18 -45.31
N ALA A 12 -34.15 27.32 -45.01
CA ALA A 12 -33.74 28.20 -43.92
C ALA A 12 -33.87 27.53 -42.55
N PHE A 13 -34.93 26.75 -42.32
CA PHE A 13 -35.13 26.00 -41.07
C PHE A 13 -34.10 24.87 -40.93
N ALA A 14 -33.78 24.16 -42.01
CA ALA A 14 -32.72 23.16 -42.02
C ALA A 14 -31.32 23.76 -41.75
N LEU A 15 -31.03 24.94 -42.30
CA LEU A 15 -29.80 25.70 -42.03
C LEU A 15 -29.73 26.20 -40.58
N LEU A 16 -30.86 26.60 -39.98
CA LEU A 16 -30.96 27.00 -38.57
C LEU A 16 -30.83 25.82 -37.59
N THR A 17 -31.25 24.61 -37.98
CA THR A 17 -31.01 23.40 -37.17
C THR A 17 -29.57 22.89 -37.23
N LEU A 18 -28.79 23.30 -38.24
CA LEU A 18 -27.36 22.96 -38.37
C LEU A 18 -26.43 23.93 -37.63
N THR A 19 -26.95 25.03 -37.09
CA THR A 19 -26.19 25.98 -36.24
C THR A 19 -26.29 25.70 -34.74
N GLY A 20 -26.85 24.55 -34.36
CA GLY A 20 -26.64 24.02 -33.01
C GLY A 20 -25.15 23.69 -32.85
N CYS A 21 -24.34 24.67 -32.43
CA CYS A 21 -23.00 24.41 -31.93
C CYS A 21 -23.14 23.39 -30.80
N LEU A 22 -22.87 22.13 -31.09
CA LEU A 22 -22.43 21.16 -30.11
C LEU A 22 -21.14 21.74 -29.52
N ARG A 23 -21.28 22.55 -28.46
CA ARG A 23 -20.18 22.82 -27.54
C ARG A 23 -19.93 21.50 -26.82
N ILE A 24 -19.04 20.71 -27.39
CA ILE A 24 -18.36 19.67 -26.61
C ILE A 24 -17.45 20.46 -25.68
N ASP A 25 -17.95 20.79 -24.49
CA ASP A 25 -17.17 21.36 -23.38
C ASP A 25 -16.24 20.28 -22.80
N ASN A 26 -15.55 19.51 -23.66
CA ASN A 26 -14.41 18.73 -23.22
C ASN A 26 -13.19 19.65 -23.34
N THR A 27 -13.07 20.57 -22.38
CA THR A 27 -12.00 21.56 -22.29
C THR A 27 -10.63 20.93 -22.03
N TYR A 28 -10.58 19.63 -21.71
CA TYR A 28 -9.38 18.93 -21.29
C TYR A 28 -8.76 18.16 -22.45
N THR A 29 -7.52 18.52 -22.82
CA THR A 29 -6.79 17.92 -23.95
C THR A 29 -5.97 16.68 -23.57
N LYS A 30 -6.14 16.15 -22.35
CA LYS A 30 -5.40 14.99 -21.83
C LYS A 30 -6.37 13.89 -21.40
N LEU A 31 -6.39 13.51 -20.12
CA LEU A 31 -7.36 12.57 -19.57
C LEU A 31 -8.64 13.30 -19.12
N PRO A 32 -9.83 12.69 -19.28
CA PRO A 32 -11.05 13.23 -18.70
C PRO A 32 -10.95 13.27 -17.15
N PRO A 33 -11.33 14.40 -16.52
CA PRO A 33 -11.38 14.52 -15.07
C PRO A 33 -12.48 13.64 -14.47
N GLY A 34 -12.32 13.26 -13.21
CA GLY A 34 -13.29 12.48 -12.46
C GLY A 34 -12.90 11.02 -12.27
N PRO A 35 -13.86 10.12 -11.99
CA PRO A 35 -13.59 8.79 -11.48
C PRO A 35 -13.16 7.81 -12.57
N TRP A 36 -12.21 6.96 -12.19
CA TRP A 36 -11.75 5.83 -12.96
C TRP A 36 -11.78 4.57 -12.11
N ARG A 37 -12.16 3.46 -12.73
CA ARG A 37 -12.03 2.12 -12.16
C ARG A 37 -10.90 1.41 -12.87
N ALA A 38 -9.88 1.05 -12.12
CA ALA A 38 -8.76 0.24 -12.57
C ALA A 38 -8.86 -1.19 -12.08
N VAL A 39 -8.16 -2.08 -12.79
CA VAL A 39 -7.94 -3.46 -12.42
C VAL A 39 -6.48 -3.82 -12.69
N LEU A 40 -5.87 -4.57 -11.76
CA LEU A 40 -4.67 -5.34 -12.01
C LEU A 40 -5.03 -6.82 -12.22
N LEU A 41 -4.55 -7.41 -13.31
CA LEU A 41 -4.79 -8.82 -13.63
C LEU A 41 -3.76 -9.68 -12.90
N LEU A 42 -4.12 -10.19 -11.72
CA LEU A 42 -3.23 -11.03 -10.90
C LEU A 42 -3.10 -12.46 -11.45
N ASP A 43 -4.03 -12.87 -12.30
CA ASP A 43 -3.94 -14.08 -13.12
C ASP A 43 -4.11 -13.66 -14.59
N PRO A 44 -3.02 -13.27 -15.27
CA PRO A 44 -3.13 -12.92 -16.68
C PRO A 44 -3.55 -14.20 -17.40
N SER A 45 -4.71 -14.16 -18.08
CA SER A 45 -5.26 -15.26 -18.87
C SER A 45 -4.33 -15.63 -20.04
N THR A 46 -3.19 -16.22 -19.74
CA THR A 46 -2.49 -17.07 -20.67
C THR A 46 -3.37 -18.30 -20.80
N ILE A 47 -3.89 -18.54 -22.00
CA ILE A 47 -4.30 -19.90 -22.37
C ILE A 47 -3.01 -20.73 -22.34
N THR A 48 -2.60 -21.12 -21.15
CA THR A 48 -1.60 -22.16 -20.94
C THR A 48 -2.39 -23.44 -21.18
N PRO A 49 -2.07 -24.24 -22.21
CA PRO A 49 -2.71 -25.54 -22.35
C PRO A 49 -2.37 -26.29 -21.07
N ASN A 50 -3.36 -26.49 -20.20
CA ASN A 50 -3.27 -27.42 -19.08
C ASN A 50 -3.35 -28.82 -19.71
N PRO A 51 -2.22 -29.48 -20.06
CA PRO A 51 -2.28 -30.66 -20.92
C PRO A 51 -2.87 -31.86 -20.16
N LYS A 52 -3.10 -31.71 -18.85
CA LYS A 52 -3.62 -32.76 -17.98
C LYS A 52 -4.88 -32.37 -17.19
N GLY A 53 -5.41 -31.15 -17.34
CA GLY A 53 -6.68 -30.75 -16.73
C GLY A 53 -6.81 -31.04 -15.23
N LYS A 54 -5.69 -31.14 -14.48
CA LYS A 54 -5.75 -31.57 -13.08
C LYS A 54 -6.04 -30.36 -12.19
N PRO A 55 -7.13 -30.37 -11.40
CA PRO A 55 -7.32 -29.42 -10.32
C PRO A 55 -6.14 -29.54 -9.35
N LEU A 56 -5.65 -28.42 -8.82
CA LEU A 56 -4.83 -28.43 -7.61
C LEU A 56 -5.67 -29.10 -6.51
N ALA A 57 -5.07 -30.03 -5.76
CA ALA A 57 -5.80 -30.78 -4.75
C ALA A 57 -6.36 -29.83 -3.69
N ASP A 58 -7.69 -29.72 -3.64
CA ASP A 58 -8.42 -29.04 -2.58
C ASP A 58 -8.09 -29.72 -1.24
N LYS A 59 -7.20 -29.12 -0.46
CA LYS A 59 -6.92 -29.60 0.91
C LYS A 59 -8.01 -29.22 1.91
N LEU A 60 -9.04 -28.49 1.48
CA LEU A 60 -10.10 -27.95 2.33
C LEU A 60 -11.52 -28.12 1.75
N ASP A 61 -11.70 -28.80 0.61
CA ASP A 61 -13.01 -28.96 -0.08
C ASP A 61 -13.72 -27.61 -0.36
N LEU A 62 -12.94 -26.53 -0.52
CA LEU A 62 -13.46 -25.19 -0.76
C LEU A 62 -13.48 -24.92 -2.26
N SER A 63 -14.54 -25.35 -2.94
CA SER A 63 -14.82 -24.87 -4.30
C SER A 63 -15.19 -23.39 -4.25
N PHE A 64 -14.20 -22.52 -4.38
CA PHE A 64 -14.43 -21.13 -4.72
C PHE A 64 -14.52 -21.05 -6.23
N ASP A 65 -15.74 -20.87 -6.77
CA ASP A 65 -15.86 -20.26 -8.10
C ASP A 65 -15.13 -18.91 -7.97
N GLU A 66 -13.93 -18.75 -8.53
CA GLU A 66 -13.13 -17.52 -8.43
C GLU A 66 -13.97 -16.35 -8.96
N VAL A 67 -14.55 -15.54 -8.06
CA VAL A 67 -15.58 -14.58 -8.46
C VAL A 67 -14.98 -13.32 -9.07
N THR A 68 -13.74 -13.00 -8.73
CA THR A 68 -13.00 -11.89 -9.34
C THR A 68 -12.20 -12.30 -10.56
N ASN A 69 -12.11 -13.59 -10.93
CA ASN A 69 -11.20 -14.09 -11.97
C ASN A 69 -9.74 -13.59 -11.80
N GLY A 70 -9.29 -13.37 -10.55
CA GLY A 70 -7.96 -12.84 -10.26
C GLY A 70 -7.79 -11.34 -10.58
N GLU A 71 -8.88 -10.59 -10.76
CA GLU A 71 -8.86 -9.15 -10.93
C GLU A 71 -8.79 -8.44 -9.57
N LEU A 72 -7.78 -7.59 -9.38
CA LEU A 72 -7.70 -6.67 -8.25
C LEU A 72 -8.20 -5.29 -8.68
N PRO A 73 -9.44 -4.89 -8.31
CA PRO A 73 -9.96 -3.59 -8.66
C PRO A 73 -9.54 -2.49 -7.67
N PHE A 74 -9.34 -1.28 -8.18
CA PHE A 74 -9.23 -0.08 -7.36
C PHE A 74 -9.70 1.15 -8.12
N ASN A 75 -9.95 2.23 -7.39
CA ASN A 75 -10.44 3.47 -7.97
C ASN A 75 -9.37 4.56 -7.85
N PHE A 76 -9.36 5.45 -8.82
CA PHE A 76 -8.60 6.69 -8.75
C PHE A 76 -9.39 7.82 -9.42
N GLU A 77 -9.04 9.06 -9.10
CA GLU A 77 -9.59 10.24 -9.75
C GLU A 77 -8.51 11.01 -10.51
N VAL A 78 -8.89 11.55 -11.67
CA VAL A 78 -8.08 12.53 -12.40
C VAL A 78 -8.52 13.91 -11.95
N VAL A 79 -7.60 14.63 -11.30
CA VAL A 79 -7.86 15.96 -10.72
C VAL A 79 -6.96 16.99 -11.40
N TYR A 80 -7.56 17.97 -12.08
CA TYR A 80 -6.82 19.08 -12.68
C TYR A 80 -6.53 20.15 -11.63
N THR A 81 -5.27 20.59 -11.55
CA THR A 81 -4.85 21.71 -10.70
C THR A 81 -4.85 23.04 -11.45
N ASN A 82 -4.86 22.98 -12.79
CA ASN A 82 -5.10 24.08 -13.73
C ASN A 82 -5.48 23.48 -15.10
N ASP A 83 -5.71 24.31 -16.12
CA ASP A 83 -6.16 23.89 -17.46
C ASP A 83 -5.27 22.84 -18.16
N THR A 84 -4.00 22.71 -17.76
CA THR A 84 -3.02 21.83 -18.43
C THR A 84 -2.39 20.79 -17.52
N THR A 85 -2.46 20.97 -16.20
CA THR A 85 -1.78 20.14 -15.21
C THR A 85 -2.80 19.34 -14.42
N PHE A 86 -2.59 18.03 -14.35
CA PHE A 86 -3.42 17.15 -13.55
C PHE A 86 -2.54 16.27 -12.66
N GLN A 87 -3.16 15.75 -11.61
CA GLN A 87 -2.62 14.76 -10.70
C GLN A 87 -3.60 13.58 -10.63
N ILE A 88 -3.14 12.45 -10.11
CA ILE A 88 -3.97 11.27 -9.88
C ILE A 88 -4.13 11.05 -8.40
N GLU A 89 -5.36 10.86 -7.95
CA GLU A 89 -5.68 10.56 -6.56
C GLU A 89 -6.20 9.13 -6.46
N PHE A 90 -5.36 8.22 -5.95
CA PHE A 90 -5.79 6.83 -5.69
C PHE A 90 -6.63 6.79 -4.43
N LEU A 91 -7.74 6.06 -4.50
CA LEU A 91 -8.73 5.97 -3.42
C LEU A 91 -8.62 4.60 -2.76
N ASN A 92 -8.45 4.56 -1.44
CA ASN A 92 -8.45 3.33 -0.65
C ASN A 92 -9.25 3.56 0.64
N GLY A 93 -10.57 3.34 0.59
CA GLY A 93 -11.44 3.60 1.73
C GLY A 93 -11.40 5.09 2.10
N GLU A 94 -10.86 5.41 3.28
CA GLU A 94 -10.65 6.79 3.74
C GLU A 94 -9.33 7.40 3.24
N GLU A 95 -8.37 6.58 2.82
CA GLU A 95 -7.09 7.06 2.32
C GLU A 95 -7.22 7.65 0.93
N ARG A 96 -6.48 8.75 0.72
CA ARG A 96 -6.29 9.43 -0.55
C ARG A 96 -4.80 9.58 -0.82
N ILE A 97 -4.32 8.98 -1.90
CA ILE A 97 -2.91 9.04 -2.29
C ILE A 97 -2.78 9.92 -3.52
N VAL A 98 -2.29 11.14 -3.31
CA VAL A 98 -2.06 12.12 -4.38
C VAL A 98 -0.72 11.86 -5.05
N VAL A 99 -0.76 11.48 -6.33
CA VAL A 99 0.40 11.28 -7.19
C VAL A 99 0.53 12.42 -8.17
N LYS A 100 1.58 13.22 -7.99
CA LYS A 100 1.90 14.38 -8.82
C LYS A 100 2.88 14.07 -9.96
N ASP A 101 3.65 12.99 -9.83
CA ASP A 101 4.61 12.54 -10.84
C ASP A 101 3.88 11.74 -11.92
N VAL A 102 3.18 12.48 -12.78
CA VAL A 102 2.42 11.94 -13.91
C VAL A 102 2.89 12.60 -15.20
N SER A 103 3.26 11.77 -16.17
CA SER A 103 3.60 12.22 -17.52
C SER A 103 2.55 11.71 -18.50
N PHE A 104 2.10 12.61 -19.38
CA PHE A 104 1.13 12.32 -20.43
C PHE A 104 1.64 12.92 -21.73
N GLY A 105 1.63 12.13 -22.80
CA GLY A 105 2.11 12.54 -24.12
C GLY A 105 1.90 11.45 -25.15
N ARG A 106 2.58 11.51 -26.30
CA ARG A 106 2.47 10.48 -27.34
C ARG A 106 3.61 9.46 -27.27
N SER A 107 3.23 8.19 -27.34
CA SER A 107 4.17 7.08 -27.52
C SER A 107 4.83 7.17 -28.90
N LYS A 108 6.17 7.28 -28.92
CA LYS A 108 6.94 7.32 -30.18
C LYS A 108 6.83 6.02 -30.99
N SER A 109 6.67 4.88 -30.31
CA SER A 109 6.64 3.56 -30.96
C SER A 109 5.26 3.17 -31.48
N ARG A 110 4.19 3.64 -30.83
CA ARG A 110 2.80 3.25 -31.18
C ARG A 110 1.94 4.39 -31.72
N ALA A 111 2.45 5.63 -31.73
CA ALA A 111 1.74 6.83 -32.15
C ALA A 111 0.38 7.07 -31.44
N LYS A 112 0.20 6.48 -30.25
CA LYS A 112 -0.97 6.64 -29.37
C LYS A 112 -0.62 7.51 -28.18
N ASP A 113 -1.63 8.13 -27.57
CA ASP A 113 -1.46 8.82 -26.30
C ASP A 113 -1.06 7.80 -25.22
N SER A 114 -0.20 8.23 -24.32
CA SER A 114 0.44 7.39 -23.32
C SER A 114 0.56 8.14 -22.01
N ILE A 115 0.35 7.41 -20.93
CA ILE A 115 0.48 7.89 -19.57
C ILE A 115 1.54 7.08 -18.84
N ARG A 116 2.29 7.75 -17.97
CA ARG A 116 3.11 7.10 -16.94
C ARG A 116 2.88 7.79 -15.61
N ILE A 117 2.55 6.98 -14.60
CA ILE A 117 2.25 7.37 -13.23
C ILE A 117 3.37 6.79 -12.38
N ASN A 118 4.26 7.62 -11.82
CA ASN A 118 5.35 7.14 -10.99
C ASN A 118 4.93 7.15 -9.51
N PHE A 119 5.37 6.15 -8.75
CA PHE A 119 5.34 6.13 -7.29
C PHE A 119 6.79 6.20 -6.78
N PRO A 120 7.38 7.41 -6.69
CA PRO A 120 8.83 7.54 -6.51
C PRO A 120 9.33 6.83 -5.25
N ILE A 121 8.61 6.95 -4.14
CA ILE A 121 8.96 6.36 -2.84
C ILE A 121 9.05 4.82 -2.93
N PHE A 122 8.10 4.19 -3.63
CA PHE A 122 8.03 2.73 -3.72
C PHE A 122 8.73 2.14 -4.94
N ASP A 123 9.40 2.98 -5.73
CA ASP A 123 10.15 2.59 -6.92
C ASP A 123 9.36 1.70 -7.88
N SER A 124 8.10 2.09 -8.08
CA SER A 124 7.16 1.43 -8.97
C SER A 124 6.47 2.46 -9.85
N TYR A 125 5.78 2.00 -10.90
CA TYR A 125 5.04 2.87 -11.79
C TYR A 125 3.95 2.13 -12.55
N ILE A 126 2.94 2.86 -12.99
CA ILE A 126 2.01 2.41 -14.04
C ILE A 126 2.43 3.07 -15.35
N VAL A 127 2.45 2.32 -16.43
CA VAL A 127 2.59 2.84 -17.80
C VAL A 127 1.47 2.29 -18.65
N GLY A 128 0.81 3.12 -19.45
CA GLY A 128 -0.29 2.69 -20.30
C GLY A 128 -0.52 3.56 -21.52
N LEU A 129 -1.27 3.00 -22.47
CA LEU A 129 -1.77 3.70 -23.64
C LEU A 129 -3.20 4.13 -23.37
N TYR A 130 -3.54 5.35 -23.76
CA TYR A 130 -4.86 5.92 -23.58
C TYR A 130 -5.59 5.98 -24.93
N GLU A 131 -6.83 5.51 -24.96
CA GLU A 131 -7.74 5.57 -26.11
C GLU A 131 -9.19 5.56 -25.58
N ASP A 132 -10.01 6.55 -25.97
CA ASP A 132 -11.47 6.58 -25.74
C ASP A 132 -11.94 6.21 -24.31
N GLY A 133 -11.29 6.74 -23.28
CA GLY A 133 -11.67 6.49 -21.88
C GLY A 133 -11.17 5.15 -21.32
N LEU A 134 -10.27 4.49 -22.04
CA LEU A 134 -9.58 3.26 -21.64
C LEU A 134 -8.09 3.54 -21.51
N ILE A 135 -7.47 3.02 -20.45
CA ILE A 135 -6.02 2.94 -20.31
C ILE A 135 -5.62 1.47 -20.20
N GLU A 136 -4.74 1.02 -21.10
CA GLU A 136 -4.19 -0.34 -21.07
C GLU A 136 -2.67 -0.30 -20.95
N GLY A 137 -2.12 -1.09 -20.04
CA GLY A 137 -0.68 -1.20 -19.89
C GLY A 137 -0.26 -2.10 -18.74
N ASP A 138 0.76 -1.67 -17.99
CA ASP A 138 1.39 -2.46 -16.94
C ASP A 138 1.62 -1.61 -15.68
N TYR A 139 1.40 -2.22 -14.52
CA TYR A 139 2.05 -1.84 -13.27
C TYR A 139 3.38 -2.57 -13.15
N VAL A 140 4.47 -1.84 -12.86
CA VAL A 140 5.84 -2.35 -12.84
C VAL A 140 6.52 -2.02 -11.53
N VAL A 141 7.28 -2.97 -10.99
CA VAL A 141 8.07 -2.81 -9.76
C VAL A 141 9.55 -3.01 -10.09
N ASN A 142 10.37 -1.97 -9.93
CA ASN A 142 11.76 -1.96 -10.43
C ASN A 142 12.70 -2.91 -9.69
N TYR A 143 12.53 -3.05 -8.37
CA TYR A 143 13.42 -3.87 -7.53
C TYR A 143 13.12 -5.37 -7.60
N ARG A 144 12.15 -5.78 -8.42
CA ARG A 144 11.82 -7.19 -8.67
C ARG A 144 12.18 -7.54 -10.11
N ASP A 145 12.73 -8.73 -10.31
CA ASP A 145 13.14 -9.19 -11.63
C ASP A 145 11.94 -9.32 -12.57
N ASN A 146 11.94 -8.51 -13.64
CA ASN A 146 10.92 -8.46 -14.70
C ASN A 146 9.46 -8.46 -14.22
N TYR A 147 9.22 -7.94 -13.01
CA TYR A 147 7.90 -8.00 -12.40
C TYR A 147 6.98 -6.92 -12.94
N ARG A 148 5.92 -7.37 -13.62
CA ARG A 148 4.86 -6.54 -14.16
C ARG A 148 3.51 -7.21 -13.97
N ILE A 149 2.47 -6.41 -13.80
CA ILE A 149 1.09 -6.88 -13.74
C ILE A 149 0.28 -6.06 -14.76
N PRO A 150 -0.47 -6.71 -15.66
CA PRO A 150 -1.31 -5.97 -16.60
C PRO A 150 -2.30 -5.06 -15.86
N PHE A 151 -2.41 -3.83 -16.34
CA PHE A 151 -3.23 -2.75 -15.80
C PHE A 151 -4.25 -2.31 -16.84
N ILE A 152 -5.51 -2.25 -16.44
CA ILE A 152 -6.61 -1.76 -17.27
C ILE A 152 -7.40 -0.75 -16.45
N ALA A 153 -7.71 0.43 -17.01
CA ALA A 153 -8.58 1.41 -16.35
C ALA A 153 -9.63 2.00 -17.27
N HIS A 154 -10.85 2.13 -16.75
CA HIS A 154 -12.01 2.68 -17.46
C HIS A 154 -12.49 3.97 -16.79
N PHE A 155 -12.71 5.00 -17.61
CA PHE A 155 -13.29 6.26 -17.18
C PHE A 155 -14.79 6.12 -16.86
N GLY A 156 -15.28 6.93 -15.91
CA GLY A 156 -16.71 7.06 -15.60
C GLY A 156 -17.26 5.89 -14.78
N MET A 157 -16.39 5.13 -14.11
CA MET A 157 -16.77 4.01 -13.24
C MET A 157 -16.31 4.28 -11.81
N ASP A 158 -17.27 4.40 -10.91
CA ASP A 158 -17.08 4.71 -9.48
C ASP A 158 -17.14 3.48 -8.56
N HIS A 159 -17.89 2.45 -8.94
CA HIS A 159 -17.90 1.16 -8.24
C HIS A 159 -16.51 0.48 -8.26
N ARG A 160 -16.18 -0.25 -7.17
CA ARG A 160 -14.95 -1.05 -7.06
C ARG A 160 -15.14 -2.48 -7.57
N PHE A 161 -15.99 -3.26 -6.90
CA PHE A 161 -16.20 -4.67 -7.20
C PHE A 161 -17.44 -4.93 -8.06
N THR A 162 -18.61 -4.47 -7.64
CA THR A 162 -19.87 -4.67 -8.37
C THR A 162 -20.75 -3.43 -8.29
N LYS A 163 -21.53 -3.17 -9.34
CA LYS A 163 -22.52 -2.08 -9.38
C LYS A 163 -23.79 -2.41 -8.59
N VAL A 164 -24.13 -3.70 -8.49
CA VAL A 164 -25.39 -4.16 -7.90
C VAL A 164 -25.07 -5.31 -6.95
N PRO A 165 -24.58 -5.02 -5.73
CA PRO A 165 -24.31 -6.06 -4.75
C PRO A 165 -25.63 -6.64 -4.22
N LYS A 166 -25.66 -7.95 -3.97
CA LYS A 166 -26.77 -8.61 -3.27
C LYS A 166 -26.78 -8.14 -1.81
N PRO A 167 -27.94 -8.05 -1.14
CA PRO A 167 -27.97 -7.71 0.29
C PRO A 167 -27.02 -8.58 1.10
N ALA A 168 -26.24 -7.98 2.00
CA ALA A 168 -25.30 -8.70 2.84
C ALA A 168 -26.01 -9.75 3.71
N ALA A 169 -25.47 -10.98 3.74
CA ALA A 169 -25.99 -12.05 4.58
C ALA A 169 -25.65 -11.87 6.07
N LEU A 170 -24.59 -11.11 6.37
CA LEU A 170 -24.11 -10.80 7.71
C LEU A 170 -23.49 -9.39 7.71
N ASP A 171 -23.67 -8.66 8.81
CA ASP A 171 -22.89 -7.44 9.08
C ASP A 171 -21.52 -7.83 9.64
N LEU A 172 -20.45 -7.56 8.88
CA LEU A 172 -19.08 -7.92 9.24
C LEU A 172 -18.43 -6.92 10.20
N THR A 173 -19.09 -5.83 10.58
CA THR A 173 -18.55 -4.83 11.50
C THR A 173 -18.04 -5.47 12.79
N GLY A 174 -16.82 -5.12 13.19
CA GLY A 174 -16.21 -5.57 14.45
C GLY A 174 -14.84 -6.20 14.27
N ILE A 175 -14.41 -6.90 15.33
CA ILE A 175 -13.10 -7.54 15.43
C ILE A 175 -13.22 -9.04 15.15
N TRP A 176 -12.30 -9.52 14.33
CA TRP A 176 -12.24 -10.90 13.90
C TRP A 176 -10.86 -11.47 14.22
N GLU A 177 -10.84 -12.64 14.86
CA GLU A 177 -9.60 -13.41 15.05
C GLU A 177 -9.32 -14.14 13.74
N VAL A 178 -8.13 -13.90 13.18
CA VAL A 178 -7.75 -14.34 11.84
C VAL A 178 -6.53 -15.24 11.93
N THR A 179 -6.48 -16.28 11.10
CA THR A 179 -5.29 -17.10 10.88
C THR A 179 -5.00 -17.15 9.40
N PHE A 180 -3.81 -16.71 8.99
CA PHE A 180 -3.31 -16.84 7.63
C PHE A 180 -2.50 -18.13 7.48
N GLY A 181 -2.48 -18.70 6.28
CA GLY A 181 -1.67 -19.87 5.96
C GLY A 181 -2.12 -21.24 6.51
N PRO A 182 -3.39 -21.52 6.89
CA PRO A 182 -3.79 -22.88 7.32
C PRO A 182 -3.72 -23.93 6.17
N GLY A 183 -3.34 -23.53 4.95
CA GLY A 183 -3.20 -24.42 3.80
C GLY A 183 -2.53 -23.79 2.56
N GLY A 184 -1.62 -22.82 2.75
CA GLY A 184 -0.91 -22.10 1.68
C GLY A 184 0.57 -22.47 1.53
N ASP A 185 1.32 -21.68 0.76
CA ASP A 185 2.78 -21.81 0.57
C ASP A 185 3.60 -21.37 1.79
N GLU A 186 2.92 -20.85 2.83
CA GLU A 186 3.55 -20.44 4.09
C GLU A 186 4.12 -21.65 4.85
N SER A 187 5.29 -21.45 5.46
CA SER A 187 5.94 -22.50 6.25
C SER A 187 5.16 -22.84 7.53
N ALA A 188 4.40 -21.88 8.05
CA ALA A 188 3.53 -22.05 9.21
C ALA A 188 2.36 -21.04 9.17
N PRO A 189 1.19 -21.41 9.70
CA PRO A 189 0.12 -20.44 9.92
C PRO A 189 0.54 -19.35 10.90
N PHE A 190 0.05 -18.13 10.71
CA PHE A 190 0.33 -17.00 11.60
C PHE A 190 -0.93 -16.23 12.00
N PRO A 191 -0.98 -15.67 13.22
CA PRO A 191 -2.15 -14.98 13.73
C PRO A 191 -2.28 -13.57 13.14
N ALA A 192 -3.52 -13.13 13.02
CA ALA A 192 -3.88 -11.78 12.63
C ALA A 192 -5.20 -11.37 13.30
N VAL A 193 -5.52 -10.07 13.25
CA VAL A 193 -6.80 -9.52 13.69
C VAL A 193 -7.40 -8.69 12.55
N GLY A 194 -8.59 -9.05 12.11
CA GLY A 194 -9.38 -8.28 11.15
C GLY A 194 -10.20 -7.21 11.88
N GLU A 195 -10.14 -5.98 11.41
CA GLU A 195 -10.93 -4.85 11.92
C GLU A 195 -11.78 -4.33 10.77
N PHE A 196 -13.10 -4.56 10.83
CA PHE A 196 -14.00 -4.20 9.74
C PHE A 196 -15.08 -3.23 10.19
N THR A 197 -15.48 -2.35 9.29
CA THR A 197 -16.66 -1.50 9.40
C THR A 197 -17.49 -1.66 8.14
N GLN A 198 -18.79 -1.86 8.30
CA GLN A 198 -19.72 -2.07 7.19
C GLN A 198 -20.89 -1.09 7.25
N LYS A 199 -21.26 -0.55 6.09
CA LYS A 199 -22.46 0.28 5.91
C LYS A 199 -23.28 -0.27 4.76
N GLY A 200 -24.36 -0.98 5.08
CA GLY A 200 -25.11 -1.73 4.09
C GLY A 200 -24.22 -2.80 3.46
N ASN A 201 -23.87 -2.64 2.19
CA ASN A 201 -22.96 -3.55 1.48
C ASN A 201 -21.53 -3.01 1.39
N GLU A 202 -21.29 -1.73 1.68
CA GLU A 202 -19.94 -1.16 1.66
C GLU A 202 -19.14 -1.69 2.85
N LEU A 203 -17.94 -2.20 2.57
CA LEU A 203 -17.04 -2.76 3.58
C LEU A 203 -15.72 -2.00 3.53
N SER A 204 -15.24 -1.59 4.70
CA SER A 204 -13.88 -1.08 4.88
C SER A 204 -13.22 -1.79 6.06
N GLY A 205 -11.89 -1.75 6.11
CA GLY A 205 -11.17 -2.27 7.25
C GLY A 205 -9.70 -2.51 6.99
N THR A 206 -9.10 -3.33 7.83
CA THR A 206 -7.70 -3.73 7.73
C THR A 206 -7.49 -5.09 8.41
N PHE A 207 -6.35 -5.72 8.14
CA PHE A 207 -5.84 -6.81 8.95
C PHE A 207 -4.58 -6.34 9.65
N ARG A 208 -4.50 -6.55 10.96
CA ARG A 208 -3.26 -6.43 11.73
C ARG A 208 -2.60 -7.78 11.87
N THR A 209 -1.30 -7.81 11.68
CA THR A 209 -0.42 -8.95 11.97
C THR A 209 0.58 -8.53 13.05
N GLU A 210 1.37 -9.46 13.56
CA GLU A 210 2.47 -9.14 14.48
C GLU A 210 3.53 -8.22 13.86
N THR A 211 3.55 -8.10 12.53
CA THR A 211 4.57 -7.33 11.79
C THR A 211 4.08 -5.97 11.30
N GLY A 212 2.79 -5.67 11.44
CA GLY A 212 2.15 -4.45 10.95
C GLY A 212 0.76 -4.71 10.37
N ASP A 213 0.18 -3.67 9.77
CA ASP A 213 -1.18 -3.70 9.22
C ASP A 213 -1.22 -3.65 7.69
N TYR A 214 -2.35 -4.10 7.11
CA TYR A 214 -2.59 -4.15 5.67
C TYR A 214 -3.26 -2.89 5.09
N ARG A 215 -3.12 -1.77 5.81
CA ARG A 215 -3.64 -0.44 5.43
C ARG A 215 -5.14 -0.43 5.14
N TYR A 216 -5.59 0.60 4.44
CA TYR A 216 -6.98 0.92 4.19
C TYR A 216 -7.60 0.02 3.11
N LEU A 217 -8.14 -1.13 3.50
CA LEU A 217 -8.87 -1.99 2.58
C LEU A 217 -10.27 -1.42 2.31
N GLN A 218 -10.67 -1.43 1.04
CA GLN A 218 -12.01 -1.06 0.60
C GLN A 218 -12.66 -2.18 -0.21
N GLY A 219 -13.95 -2.37 0.02
CA GLY A 219 -14.61 -3.59 -0.36
C GLY A 219 -16.13 -3.53 -0.38
N VAL A 220 -16.71 -4.71 -0.58
CA VAL A 220 -18.15 -4.92 -0.59
C VAL A 220 -18.50 -6.29 0.01
N VAL A 221 -19.62 -6.36 0.71
CA VAL A 221 -20.32 -7.61 1.02
C VAL A 221 -21.48 -7.78 0.05
N SER A 222 -21.55 -8.93 -0.61
CA SER A 222 -22.61 -9.26 -1.55
C SER A 222 -23.12 -10.68 -1.33
N GLY A 223 -24.25 -10.80 -0.62
CA GLY A 223 -24.76 -12.10 -0.18
C GLY A 223 -23.83 -12.72 0.86
N ASP A 224 -23.40 -13.96 0.62
CA ASP A 224 -22.50 -14.75 1.48
C ASP A 224 -21.01 -14.56 1.11
N LYS A 225 -20.66 -13.48 0.41
CA LYS A 225 -19.29 -13.21 -0.03
C LYS A 225 -18.83 -11.80 0.37
N ALA A 226 -17.58 -11.69 0.77
CA ALA A 226 -16.90 -10.44 1.06
C ALA A 226 -15.68 -10.27 0.15
N TYR A 227 -15.45 -9.04 -0.30
CA TYR A 227 -14.32 -8.67 -1.14
C TYR A 227 -13.68 -7.42 -0.60
N LEU A 228 -12.35 -7.39 -0.53
CA LEU A 228 -11.57 -6.24 -0.09
C LEU A 228 -10.32 -6.10 -0.97
N SER A 229 -9.91 -4.88 -1.26
CA SER A 229 -8.67 -4.61 -1.99
C SER A 229 -8.03 -3.31 -1.56
N VAL A 230 -6.72 -3.20 -1.78
CA VAL A 230 -5.96 -1.96 -1.70
C VAL A 230 -4.91 -1.93 -2.80
N PHE A 231 -4.75 -0.77 -3.40
CA PHE A 231 -3.61 -0.47 -4.26
C PHE A 231 -3.06 0.91 -3.90
N ASP A 232 -1.80 0.95 -3.46
CA ASP A 232 -1.16 2.17 -2.93
C ASP A 232 0.18 2.48 -3.63
N GLY A 233 0.49 1.76 -4.71
CA GLY A 233 1.78 1.84 -5.41
C GLY A 233 2.87 0.95 -4.80
N ALA A 234 2.66 0.33 -3.65
CA ALA A 234 3.53 -0.72 -3.09
C ALA A 234 2.79 -2.06 -3.02
N HIS A 235 1.61 -2.04 -2.40
CA HIS A 235 0.71 -3.15 -2.26
C HIS A 235 -0.24 -3.27 -3.45
N ALA A 236 -0.49 -4.52 -3.82
CA ALA A 236 -1.56 -4.95 -4.70
C ALA A 236 -2.25 -6.10 -3.98
N PHE A 237 -3.05 -5.77 -2.96
CA PHE A 237 -3.73 -6.77 -2.15
C PHE A 237 -5.17 -7.01 -2.59
N LEU A 238 -5.55 -8.28 -2.69
CA LEU A 238 -6.90 -8.74 -2.95
C LEU A 238 -7.30 -9.80 -1.92
N PHE A 239 -8.41 -9.55 -1.24
CA PHE A 239 -9.03 -10.48 -0.31
C PHE A 239 -10.41 -10.86 -0.81
N GLU A 240 -10.69 -12.16 -0.76
CA GLU A 240 -11.99 -12.73 -1.07
C GLU A 240 -12.35 -13.70 0.04
N ALA A 241 -13.57 -13.67 0.53
CA ALA A 241 -14.03 -14.59 1.57
C ALA A 241 -15.46 -15.04 1.34
N LYS A 242 -15.72 -16.30 1.70
CA LYS A 242 -17.06 -16.83 1.92
C LYS A 242 -17.43 -16.67 3.39
N ILE A 243 -18.66 -16.25 3.63
CA ILE A 243 -19.23 -15.97 4.93
C ILE A 243 -20.13 -17.14 5.33
N ASP A 244 -19.88 -17.71 6.51
CA ASP A 244 -20.88 -18.50 7.21
C ASP A 244 -21.58 -17.59 8.22
N ALA A 245 -22.79 -17.14 7.87
CA ALA A 245 -23.58 -16.24 8.71
C ALA A 245 -24.09 -16.90 9.99
N THR A 246 -24.21 -18.24 10.03
CA THR A 246 -24.70 -18.95 11.21
C THR A 246 -23.58 -19.13 12.23
N ALA A 247 -22.40 -19.51 11.75
CA ALA A 247 -21.23 -19.72 12.59
C ALA A 247 -20.45 -18.42 12.88
N GLU A 248 -20.78 -17.33 12.19
CA GLU A 248 -19.99 -16.09 12.17
C GLU A 248 -18.51 -16.37 11.91
N THR A 249 -18.24 -17.05 10.80
CA THR A 249 -16.89 -17.35 10.33
C THR A 249 -16.69 -16.90 8.88
N LEU A 250 -15.44 -16.62 8.52
CA LEU A 250 -15.03 -16.39 7.15
C LEU A 250 -13.93 -17.36 6.77
N VAL A 251 -13.97 -17.82 5.51
CA VAL A 251 -12.85 -18.52 4.90
C VAL A 251 -12.58 -17.91 3.54
N GLY A 252 -11.33 -17.59 3.26
CA GLY A 252 -10.99 -16.79 2.10
C GLY A 252 -9.58 -16.99 1.56
N PHE A 253 -9.30 -16.29 0.47
CA PHE A 253 -7.97 -16.15 -0.10
C PHE A 253 -7.47 -14.72 0.07
N PHE A 254 -6.16 -14.60 0.18
CA PHE A 254 -5.42 -13.35 0.11
C PHE A 254 -4.39 -13.48 -1.00
N ARG A 255 -4.32 -12.49 -1.89
CA ARG A 255 -3.28 -12.35 -2.92
C ARG A 255 -2.51 -11.05 -2.71
N SER A 256 -1.18 -11.11 -2.85
CA SER A 256 -0.33 -9.94 -2.97
C SER A 256 0.36 -9.94 -4.33
N GLY A 257 -0.19 -9.17 -5.26
CA GLY A 257 0.22 -9.18 -6.65
C GLY A 257 0.13 -10.58 -7.26
N THR A 258 1.03 -10.89 -8.20
CA THR A 258 1.10 -12.18 -8.91
C THR A 258 2.01 -13.20 -8.21
N HIS A 259 2.67 -12.83 -7.11
CA HIS A 259 3.78 -13.61 -6.53
C HIS A 259 3.44 -14.27 -5.19
N TYR A 260 2.32 -13.94 -4.56
CA TYR A 260 1.95 -14.47 -3.26
C TYR A 260 0.44 -14.72 -3.18
N ARG A 261 0.08 -15.92 -2.72
CA ARG A 261 -1.30 -16.34 -2.44
C ARG A 261 -1.33 -17.17 -1.17
N THR A 262 -2.30 -16.92 -0.31
CA THR A 262 -2.54 -17.74 0.88
C THR A 262 -4.03 -17.87 1.19
N ILE A 263 -4.38 -18.88 1.98
CA ILE A 263 -5.71 -19.03 2.57
C ILE A 263 -5.72 -18.28 3.90
N TRP A 264 -6.86 -17.76 4.28
CA TRP A 264 -7.10 -17.25 5.62
C TRP A 264 -8.47 -17.70 6.13
N GLN A 265 -8.55 -17.83 7.44
CA GLN A 265 -9.77 -18.15 8.16
C GLN A 265 -9.98 -17.12 9.26
N ALA A 266 -11.23 -16.81 9.55
CA ALA A 266 -11.57 -15.86 10.60
C ALA A 266 -12.82 -16.28 11.36
N ARG A 267 -12.87 -15.92 12.64
CA ARG A 267 -14.06 -16.04 13.50
C ARG A 267 -14.28 -14.75 14.25
N ARG A 268 -15.53 -14.36 14.48
CA ARG A 268 -15.82 -13.13 15.22
C ARG A 268 -15.32 -13.27 16.66
N ASN A 269 -14.50 -12.32 17.10
CA ASN A 269 -13.96 -12.31 18.45
C ASN A 269 -13.55 -10.88 18.85
N SER A 270 -14.37 -10.24 19.67
CA SER A 270 -14.11 -8.87 20.16
C SER A 270 -12.90 -8.75 21.09
N ALA A 271 -12.39 -9.88 21.61
CA ALA A 271 -11.24 -9.94 22.51
C ALA A 271 -9.97 -10.43 21.80
N ALA A 272 -9.98 -10.57 20.47
CA ALA A 272 -8.81 -10.99 19.71
C ALA A 272 -7.67 -9.97 19.87
N THR A 273 -6.51 -10.44 20.31
CA THR A 273 -5.29 -9.64 20.48
C THR A 273 -4.12 -10.30 19.76
N LEU A 274 -3.09 -9.51 19.52
CA LEU A 274 -1.79 -9.97 19.02
C LEU A 274 -0.76 -9.83 20.14
N THR A 275 0.38 -10.50 19.95
CA THR A 275 1.54 -10.33 20.81
C THR A 275 1.94 -8.85 20.89
N ASN A 276 2.37 -8.42 22.07
CA ASN A 276 2.81 -7.05 22.29
C ASN A 276 4.01 -6.73 21.37
N PRO A 277 3.99 -5.65 20.58
CA PRO A 277 5.10 -5.30 19.68
C PRO A 277 6.42 -5.04 20.41
N ASN A 278 6.38 -4.76 21.72
CA ASN A 278 7.56 -4.57 22.55
C ASN A 278 8.19 -5.89 23.04
N GLU A 279 7.55 -7.02 22.76
CA GLU A 279 7.98 -8.35 23.21
C GLU A 279 8.55 -9.21 22.07
N LEU A 280 8.26 -8.85 20.81
CA LEU A 280 8.61 -9.62 19.62
C LEU A 280 10.11 -9.68 19.30
N THR A 281 10.84 -8.60 19.61
CA THR A 281 12.29 -8.49 19.44
C THR A 281 12.87 -7.91 20.73
N GLN A 282 13.94 -8.51 21.23
CA GLN A 282 14.64 -8.06 22.43
C GLN A 282 16.10 -7.72 22.14
N ALA A 283 16.64 -6.83 22.97
CA ALA A 283 18.07 -6.64 23.02
C ALA A 283 18.75 -7.86 23.66
N THR A 284 19.82 -8.35 23.05
CA THR A 284 20.61 -9.50 23.57
C THR A 284 21.58 -9.10 24.67
N GLN A 285 21.80 -7.80 24.84
CA GLN A 285 22.75 -7.24 25.80
C GLN A 285 22.22 -5.97 26.45
N THR A 286 22.65 -5.73 27.70
CA THR A 286 22.36 -4.51 28.45
C THR A 286 23.51 -3.50 28.39
N THR A 287 24.62 -3.86 27.74
CA THR A 287 25.78 -2.99 27.55
C THR A 287 25.54 -2.00 26.41
N PRO A 288 26.23 -0.83 26.43
CA PRO A 288 26.19 0.12 25.33
C PRO A 288 26.44 -0.57 23.98
N ILE A 289 25.62 -0.23 23.00
CA ILE A 289 25.76 -0.70 21.62
C ILE A 289 26.51 0.32 20.77
N ASP A 290 27.03 -0.14 19.64
CA ASP A 290 27.55 0.72 18.58
C ASP A 290 27.30 0.05 17.22
N PHE A 291 27.24 0.85 16.16
CA PHE A 291 27.18 0.39 14.78
C PHE A 291 27.83 1.43 13.87
N ALA A 292 28.19 1.02 12.66
CA ALA A 292 28.78 1.90 11.66
C ALA A 292 28.20 1.58 10.27
N PHE A 293 27.51 2.55 9.65
CA PHE A 293 26.90 2.37 8.34
C PHE A 293 27.11 3.60 7.45
N PRO A 294 27.27 3.40 6.13
CA PRO A 294 27.36 4.52 5.19
C PRO A 294 26.01 5.23 5.06
N ALA A 295 26.03 6.55 5.11
CA ALA A 295 24.90 7.42 4.79
C ALA A 295 24.72 7.58 3.27
N THR A 296 23.59 8.15 2.87
CA THR A 296 23.27 8.39 1.45
C THR A 296 24.20 9.37 0.73
N ASP A 297 25.06 10.10 1.46
CA ASP A 297 26.13 10.96 0.92
C ASP A 297 27.52 10.28 0.93
N GLY A 298 27.59 9.02 1.36
CA GLY A 298 28.82 8.23 1.44
C GLY A 298 29.59 8.36 2.75
N GLN A 299 29.20 9.26 3.66
CA GLN A 299 29.83 9.36 4.97
C GLN A 299 29.45 8.16 5.85
N VAL A 300 30.45 7.48 6.43
CA VAL A 300 30.17 6.46 7.46
C VAL A 300 29.81 7.14 8.76
N ILE A 301 28.60 6.88 9.25
CA ILE A 301 28.08 7.37 10.53
C ILE A 301 28.16 6.25 11.56
N ARG A 302 28.63 6.59 12.76
CA ARG A 302 28.66 5.70 13.93
C ARG A 302 27.72 6.19 15.01
N LEU A 303 27.11 5.27 15.75
CA LEU A 303 26.30 5.63 16.91
C LEU A 303 27.15 6.30 18.01
N SER A 304 28.44 5.97 18.07
CA SER A 304 29.44 6.58 18.94
C SER A 304 30.01 7.92 18.45
N ASP A 305 29.61 8.46 17.29
CA ASP A 305 30.13 9.73 16.80
C ASP A 305 29.83 10.90 17.76
N PRO A 306 30.71 11.91 17.88
CA PRO A 306 30.55 13.03 18.82
C PRO A 306 29.21 13.77 18.72
N ALA A 307 28.59 13.80 17.53
CA ALA A 307 27.29 14.44 17.32
C ALA A 307 26.14 13.80 18.13
N PHE A 308 26.27 12.52 18.47
CA PHE A 308 25.29 11.72 19.21
C PHE A 308 25.67 11.49 20.69
N ALA A 309 26.87 11.91 21.11
CA ALA A 309 27.35 11.71 22.47
C ALA A 309 26.42 12.40 23.49
N GLY A 310 26.04 11.66 24.54
CA GLY A 310 25.20 12.19 25.64
C GLY A 310 23.73 12.48 25.28
N LYS A 311 23.26 12.10 24.09
CA LYS A 311 21.88 12.31 23.64
C LYS A 311 21.08 11.01 23.64
N ALA A 312 19.77 11.05 23.86
CA ALA A 312 18.91 9.91 23.61
C ALA A 312 18.77 9.68 22.09
N LYS A 313 18.54 8.44 21.65
CA LYS A 313 18.37 8.12 20.23
C LYS A 313 17.13 7.28 19.97
N LEU A 314 16.45 7.60 18.87
CA LEU A 314 15.55 6.70 18.18
C LEU A 314 16.26 6.16 16.94
N VAL A 315 16.34 4.84 16.82
CA VAL A 315 16.92 4.18 15.64
C VAL A 315 15.84 3.37 14.95
N GLN A 316 15.45 3.81 13.75
CA GLN A 316 14.42 3.18 12.94
C GLN A 316 15.06 2.21 11.94
N LEU A 317 14.78 0.92 12.07
CA LEU A 317 15.11 -0.07 11.04
C LEU A 317 13.96 -0.09 10.04
N MET A 318 14.24 0.21 8.78
CA MET A 318 13.20 0.39 7.75
C MET A 318 13.66 -0.10 6.39
N GLY A 319 12.73 -0.12 5.42
CA GLY A 319 13.07 -0.22 4.00
C GLY A 319 12.18 0.69 3.17
N THR A 320 12.72 1.30 2.11
CA THR A 320 11.94 2.24 1.27
C THR A 320 10.74 1.62 0.58
N TRP A 321 10.76 0.30 0.41
CA TRP A 321 9.71 -0.53 -0.18
C TRP A 321 8.57 -0.89 0.78
N CYS A 322 8.64 -0.51 2.06
CA CYS A 322 7.73 -0.92 3.14
C CYS A 322 6.74 0.21 3.49
N PRO A 323 5.42 0.05 3.24
CA PRO A 323 4.45 1.11 3.52
C PRO A 323 4.24 1.42 5.01
N ASN A 324 4.29 0.43 5.91
CA ASN A 324 4.22 0.72 7.35
C ASN A 324 5.44 1.53 7.82
N CYS A 325 6.60 1.34 7.20
CA CYS A 325 7.80 2.14 7.44
C CYS A 325 7.62 3.59 6.99
N LEU A 326 6.95 3.81 5.85
CA LEU A 326 6.58 5.16 5.39
C LEU A 326 5.65 5.86 6.40
N ASP A 327 4.65 5.17 6.93
CA ASP A 327 3.76 5.75 7.93
C ASP A 327 4.48 6.02 9.26
N GLU A 328 5.36 5.13 9.72
CA GLU A 328 6.16 5.37 10.91
C GLU A 328 7.09 6.58 10.70
N THR A 329 7.75 6.71 9.55
CA THR A 329 8.56 7.88 9.22
C THR A 329 7.71 9.16 9.21
N ARG A 330 6.50 9.14 8.64
CA ARG A 330 5.59 10.29 8.67
C ARG A 330 5.19 10.66 10.10
N PHE A 331 4.92 9.66 10.94
CA PHE A 331 4.66 9.86 12.36
C PHE A 331 5.86 10.52 13.07
N LEU A 332 7.07 10.01 12.87
CA LEU A 332 8.29 10.57 13.47
C LEU A 332 8.53 12.02 13.01
N LEU A 333 8.34 12.32 11.73
CA LEU A 333 8.48 13.68 11.19
C LEU A 333 7.46 14.64 11.82
N ASP A 334 6.19 14.25 11.88
CA ASP A 334 5.13 15.03 12.53
C ASP A 334 5.43 15.25 14.02
N TYR A 335 5.89 14.20 14.71
CA TYR A 335 6.26 14.27 16.12
C TYR A 335 7.41 15.25 16.36
N LEU A 336 8.50 15.15 15.60
CA LEU A 336 9.68 16.02 15.71
C LEU A 336 9.36 17.48 15.37
N GLN A 337 8.42 17.72 14.44
CA GLN A 337 7.97 19.07 14.13
C GLN A 337 7.17 19.70 15.27
N LYS A 338 6.35 18.90 15.97
CA LYS A 338 5.47 19.36 17.05
C LYS A 338 6.17 19.42 18.41
N ASN A 339 7.27 18.71 18.60
CA ASN A 339 7.96 18.59 19.88
C ASN A 339 9.44 18.92 19.74
N ASN A 340 9.94 19.84 20.57
CA ASN A 340 11.36 20.19 20.58
C ASN A 340 12.11 19.37 21.63
N HIS A 341 12.95 18.44 21.18
CA HIS A 341 13.83 17.65 22.03
C HIS A 341 15.29 17.81 21.57
N PRO A 342 16.03 18.82 22.06
CA PRO A 342 17.41 19.07 21.63
C PRO A 342 18.37 17.91 21.99
N ASP A 343 18.02 17.14 23.02
CA ASP A 343 18.77 15.97 23.48
C ASP A 343 18.33 14.67 22.82
N LEU A 344 17.44 14.72 21.82
CA LEU A 344 17.02 13.58 21.03
C LEU A 344 17.70 13.60 19.67
N GLN A 345 18.10 12.43 19.18
CA GLN A 345 18.57 12.21 17.81
C GLN A 345 17.76 11.08 17.19
N VAL A 346 17.56 11.14 15.87
CA VAL A 346 16.89 10.07 15.12
C VAL A 346 17.85 9.59 14.04
N ILE A 347 17.89 8.28 13.78
CA ILE A 347 18.69 7.68 12.72
C ILE A 347 17.83 6.61 12.04
N SER A 348 17.73 6.62 10.71
CA SER A 348 17.14 5.50 9.98
C SER A 348 18.22 4.58 9.43
N LEU A 349 18.05 3.28 9.64
CA LEU A 349 18.85 2.20 9.09
C LEU A 349 18.01 1.48 8.01
N GLY A 350 18.37 1.71 6.76
CA GLY A 350 17.70 1.18 5.59
C GLY A 350 18.20 -0.21 5.21
N PHE A 351 17.28 -1.17 5.16
CA PHE A 351 17.46 -2.51 4.63
C PHE A 351 16.69 -2.66 3.32
N GLU A 352 17.42 -2.64 2.21
CA GLU A 352 16.85 -2.42 0.88
C GLU A 352 16.68 -3.69 0.05
N ARG A 353 15.81 -3.63 -0.97
CA ARG A 353 15.53 -4.75 -1.89
C ARG A 353 16.53 -4.89 -3.03
N TYR A 354 17.42 -3.92 -3.21
CA TYR A 354 18.50 -4.02 -4.18
C TYR A 354 19.74 -4.68 -3.56
N ARG A 355 20.32 -5.64 -4.27
CA ARG A 355 21.66 -6.17 -3.93
C ARG A 355 22.79 -5.21 -4.31
N ASP A 356 22.59 -4.41 -5.35
CA ASP A 356 23.53 -3.34 -5.74
C ASP A 356 23.43 -2.17 -4.76
N GLU A 357 24.56 -1.82 -4.16
CA GLU A 357 24.67 -0.74 -3.17
C GLU A 357 24.23 0.62 -3.73
N ARG A 358 24.59 0.95 -4.99
CA ARG A 358 24.26 2.25 -5.57
C ARG A 358 22.77 2.39 -5.78
N GLN A 359 22.09 1.32 -6.20
CA GLN A 359 20.63 1.30 -6.31
C GLN A 359 19.96 1.45 -4.94
N SER A 360 20.43 0.72 -3.92
CA SER A 360 19.95 0.85 -2.53
C SER A 360 20.10 2.28 -1.99
N MET A 361 21.30 2.87 -2.15
CA MET A 361 21.58 4.25 -1.75
C MET A 361 20.69 5.25 -2.50
N ALA A 362 20.47 5.05 -3.80
CA ALA A 362 19.60 5.90 -4.60
C ALA A 362 18.13 5.83 -4.13
N ALA A 363 17.64 4.64 -3.75
CA ALA A 363 16.31 4.49 -3.18
C ALA A 363 16.17 5.23 -1.84
N LEU A 364 17.14 5.04 -0.94
CA LEU A 364 17.18 5.73 0.37
C LEU A 364 17.26 7.25 0.20
N GLN A 365 18.12 7.74 -0.69
CA GLN A 365 18.26 9.17 -0.97
C GLN A 365 16.97 9.75 -1.54
N ARG A 366 16.31 9.03 -2.47
CA ARG A 366 15.03 9.44 -3.04
C ARG A 366 13.98 9.58 -1.94
N THR A 367 13.87 8.62 -1.03
CA THR A 367 12.94 8.69 0.11
C THR A 367 13.27 9.84 1.04
N LYS A 368 14.56 10.01 1.41
CA LYS A 368 15.04 11.14 2.23
C LYS A 368 14.64 12.48 1.64
N THR A 369 14.84 12.68 0.34
CA THR A 369 14.47 13.93 -0.35
C THR A 369 12.96 14.11 -0.47
N ASN A 370 12.20 13.08 -0.88
CA ASN A 370 10.75 13.22 -1.06
C ASN A 370 9.99 13.48 0.25
N LEU A 371 10.50 12.97 1.37
CA LEU A 371 9.90 13.15 2.69
C LEU A 371 10.55 14.30 3.49
N ASN A 372 11.57 14.97 2.95
CA ASN A 372 12.35 16.00 3.64
C ASN A 372 12.88 15.52 5.01
N ILE A 373 13.41 14.31 5.07
CA ILE A 373 13.91 13.72 6.31
C ILE A 373 15.13 14.53 6.82
N PRO A 374 15.06 15.15 8.01
CA PRO A 374 16.10 16.06 8.50
C PRO A 374 17.26 15.34 9.19
N TYR A 375 17.16 14.03 9.37
CA TYR A 375 18.13 13.21 10.10
C TYR A 375 18.86 12.20 9.20
N PRO A 376 19.96 11.58 9.67
CA PRO A 376 20.70 10.61 8.87
C PRO A 376 19.86 9.40 8.46
N VAL A 377 19.98 9.03 7.19
CA VAL A 377 19.44 7.80 6.61
C VAL A 377 20.64 7.00 6.11
N LEU A 378 20.86 5.83 6.70
CA LEU A 378 22.03 4.99 6.48
C LEU A 378 21.62 3.71 5.75
N TRP A 379 22.52 3.15 4.96
CA TRP A 379 22.32 1.84 4.35
C TRP A 379 22.92 0.75 5.25
N ALA A 380 22.04 -0.07 5.84
CA ALA A 380 22.42 -1.12 6.78
C ALA A 380 22.52 -2.51 6.12
N GLY A 381 22.05 -2.67 4.89
CA GLY A 381 22.24 -3.88 4.09
C GLY A 381 21.04 -4.26 3.26
N TYR A 382 20.95 -5.55 2.95
CA TYR A 382 19.83 -6.15 2.22
C TYR A 382 18.69 -6.53 3.19
N TYR A 383 17.44 -6.46 2.73
CA TYR A 383 16.24 -6.68 3.55
C TYR A 383 16.05 -8.10 4.11
N ASP A 384 16.83 -9.07 3.66
CA ASP A 384 16.70 -10.44 4.16
C ASP A 384 16.86 -10.48 5.69
N LYS A 385 15.95 -11.18 6.37
CA LYS A 385 15.91 -11.21 7.84
C LYS A 385 17.20 -11.79 8.43
N ALA A 386 17.80 -12.81 7.82
CA ALA A 386 19.03 -13.40 8.35
C ALA A 386 20.24 -12.46 8.18
N GLU A 387 20.28 -11.70 7.08
CA GLU A 387 21.30 -10.66 6.88
C GLU A 387 21.10 -9.46 7.80
N ALA A 388 19.86 -8.99 7.98
CA ALA A 388 19.54 -7.91 8.89
C ALA A 388 19.94 -8.26 10.34
N ASN A 389 19.66 -9.49 10.78
CA ASN A 389 20.10 -10.00 12.09
C ASN A 389 21.62 -10.00 12.26
N LYS A 390 22.37 -10.35 11.21
CA LYS A 390 23.85 -10.27 11.24
C LYS A 390 24.35 -8.85 11.35
N ALA A 391 23.67 -7.89 10.70
CA ALA A 391 24.01 -6.47 10.77
C ALA A 391 23.69 -5.87 12.15
N MET A 392 22.72 -6.43 12.88
CA MET A 392 22.25 -5.95 14.17
C MET A 392 22.35 -7.04 15.26
N PRO A 393 23.57 -7.51 15.60
CA PRO A 393 23.77 -8.64 16.53
C PRO A 393 23.38 -8.34 17.98
N MET A 394 23.12 -7.07 18.30
CA MET A 394 22.60 -6.63 19.59
C MET A 394 21.11 -6.92 19.77
N LEU A 395 20.42 -7.43 18.74
CA LEU A 395 19.02 -7.86 18.76
C LEU A 395 18.95 -9.38 18.60
N ASP A 396 17.97 -10.02 19.25
CA ASP A 396 17.80 -11.48 19.19
C ASP A 396 17.23 -11.93 17.84
N SER A 397 16.29 -11.15 17.28
CA SER A 397 15.65 -11.41 16.00
C SER A 397 15.03 -10.14 15.40
N ILE A 398 15.32 -9.83 14.15
CA ILE A 398 14.59 -8.87 13.33
C ILE A 398 13.58 -9.65 12.50
N ILE A 399 12.30 -9.58 12.90
CA ILE A 399 11.22 -10.33 12.26
C ILE A 399 10.37 -9.48 11.31
N SER A 400 10.45 -8.15 11.39
CA SER A 400 9.68 -7.21 10.57
C SER A 400 10.44 -5.91 10.30
N PHE A 401 9.93 -5.16 9.33
CA PHE A 401 10.19 -3.73 9.19
C PHE A 401 8.84 -3.01 9.21
N PRO A 402 8.72 -1.86 9.91
CA PRO A 402 9.78 -1.23 10.67
C PRO A 402 10.05 -1.91 12.03
N THR A 403 11.21 -1.62 12.61
CA THR A 403 11.52 -1.87 14.03
C THR A 403 12.16 -0.61 14.61
N LEU A 404 11.63 -0.08 15.71
CA LEU A 404 12.09 1.14 16.33
C LEU A 404 12.81 0.86 17.65
N LEU A 405 14.07 1.27 17.74
CA LEU A 405 14.88 1.16 18.95
C LEU A 405 14.86 2.47 19.74
N PHE A 406 14.62 2.35 21.04
CA PHE A 406 14.73 3.44 22.00
C PHE A 406 16.05 3.27 22.76
N ILE A 407 16.96 4.23 22.62
CA ILE A 407 18.32 4.15 23.13
C ILE A 407 18.58 5.33 24.09
N ASP A 408 19.10 5.03 25.28
CA ASP A 408 19.44 6.05 26.28
C ASP A 408 20.66 6.91 25.91
N LYS A 409 20.97 7.89 26.77
CA LYS A 409 22.14 8.79 26.58
C LYS A 409 23.49 8.08 26.68
N GLN A 410 23.52 6.86 27.22
CA GLN A 410 24.71 6.02 27.35
C GLN A 410 24.75 4.88 26.31
N ASN A 411 23.98 4.99 25.23
CA ASN A 411 23.93 4.03 24.12
C ASN A 411 23.39 2.63 24.48
N ARG A 412 22.56 2.48 25.52
CA ARG A 412 21.89 1.20 25.82
C ARG A 412 20.50 1.17 25.23
N ILE A 413 20.12 0.03 24.65
CA ILE A 413 18.75 -0.20 24.21
C ILE A 413 17.87 -0.37 25.44
N ARG A 414 16.83 0.46 25.57
CA ARG A 414 15.85 0.41 26.66
C ARG A 414 14.52 -0.21 26.25
N LYS A 415 14.19 -0.11 24.97
CA LYS A 415 12.97 -0.65 24.40
C LYS A 415 13.17 -0.88 22.90
N VAL A 416 12.56 -1.96 22.41
CA VAL A 416 12.43 -2.26 20.99
C VAL A 416 10.94 -2.33 20.71
N HIS A 417 10.48 -1.66 19.65
CA HIS A 417 9.10 -1.74 19.18
C HIS A 417 9.10 -2.34 17.78
N THR A 418 8.40 -3.45 17.58
CA THR A 418 8.49 -4.26 16.36
C THR A 418 7.20 -4.16 15.55
N GLY A 419 7.35 -3.90 14.25
CA GLY A 419 6.23 -3.59 13.36
C GLY A 419 5.66 -2.19 13.62
N PHE A 420 4.62 -1.85 12.87
CA PHE A 420 3.90 -0.59 13.04
C PHE A 420 2.45 -0.76 12.65
N ASN A 421 1.55 -0.48 13.60
CA ASN A 421 0.11 -0.40 13.37
C ASN A 421 -0.24 1.05 13.08
N GLY A 422 -0.41 1.36 11.80
CA GLY A 422 -0.61 2.71 11.31
C GLY A 422 -2.02 3.26 11.53
N PRO A 423 -2.29 4.47 10.99
CA PRO A 423 -3.55 5.18 11.20
C PRO A 423 -4.78 4.48 10.61
N ALA A 424 -4.60 3.40 9.83
CA ALA A 424 -5.68 2.54 9.36
C ALA A 424 -6.25 1.61 10.45
N THR A 425 -5.67 1.61 11.66
CA THR A 425 -5.99 0.64 12.72
C THR A 425 -6.52 1.31 13.98
N SER A 426 -7.29 0.55 14.77
CA SER A 426 -7.71 0.95 16.12
C SER A 426 -6.53 1.10 17.12
N GLN A 427 -5.37 0.53 16.80
CA GLN A 427 -4.20 0.47 17.71
C GLN A 427 -3.27 1.69 17.59
N TYR A 428 -3.52 2.58 16.63
CA TYR A 428 -2.63 3.72 16.39
C TYR A 428 -2.53 4.68 17.59
N GLU A 429 -3.63 4.93 18.31
CA GLU A 429 -3.61 5.75 19.53
C GLU A 429 -2.82 5.10 20.67
N ALA A 430 -2.94 3.77 20.80
CA ALA A 430 -2.18 3.00 21.78
C ALA A 430 -0.68 3.05 21.47
N PHE A 431 -0.30 2.93 20.19
CA PHE A 431 1.07 3.11 19.73
C PHE A 431 1.62 4.51 20.11
N LYS A 432 0.88 5.59 19.84
CA LYS A 432 1.32 6.96 20.18
C LYS A 432 1.57 7.13 21.67
N THR A 433 0.71 6.54 22.50
CA THR A 433 0.84 6.57 23.97
C THR A 433 2.08 5.82 24.41
N ASP A 434 2.28 4.60 23.89
CA ASP A 434 3.43 3.74 24.19
C ASP A 434 4.77 4.36 23.69
N PHE A 435 4.75 5.02 22.53
CA PHE A 435 5.88 5.78 21.99
C PHE A 435 6.27 6.92 22.92
N ALA A 436 5.31 7.75 23.36
CA ALA A 436 5.58 8.88 24.25
C ALA A 436 6.14 8.43 25.61
N ALA A 437 5.64 7.32 26.15
CA ALA A 437 6.17 6.72 27.37
C ALA A 437 7.61 6.23 27.19
N GLY A 438 7.90 5.52 26.10
CA GLY A 438 9.25 5.05 25.77
C GLY A 438 10.25 6.19 25.57
N LEU A 439 9.81 7.27 24.91
CA LEU A 439 10.64 8.45 24.71
C LEU A 439 10.95 9.17 26.02
N THR A 440 9.95 9.33 26.89
CA THR A 440 10.13 9.92 28.22
C THR A 440 11.16 9.15 29.04
N ALA A 441 11.13 7.81 28.97
CA ALA A 441 12.08 6.96 29.67
C ALA A 441 13.52 7.22 29.20
N ILE A 442 13.80 7.18 27.89
CA ILE A 442 15.17 7.36 27.39
C ILE A 442 15.71 8.80 27.51
N LEU A 443 14.82 9.80 27.65
CA LEU A 443 15.20 11.19 27.90
C LEU A 443 15.45 11.48 29.39
N GLY A 444 14.79 10.75 30.30
CA GLY A 444 14.93 10.91 31.75
C GLY A 444 16.19 10.26 32.33
N GLU A 445 16.75 9.28 31.63
CA GLU A 445 18.07 8.66 31.90
C GLU A 445 19.24 9.51 31.36
#